data_AF-U4KRS8-F1
#
_entry.id   AF-U4KRS8-F1
#
_cell.length_a   1.000
_cell.length_b   1.000
_cell.length_c   1.000
_cell.angle_alpha   90.00
_cell.angle_beta   90.00
_cell.angle_gamma   90.00
#
_symmetry.space_group_name_H-M   'P 1'
#
loop_
_entity.id
_entity.type
_entity.pdbx_description
1 polymer ?
#
loop_
_entity_poly.entity_id
_entity_poly.type
_entity_poly.pdbx_seq_one_letter_code
_entity_poly.pdbx_strand_id
1 'polypeptide(L)'
;MNKSMFQLIKYGMKETRKAFKTNRASFYSYLTYVLSMIISMASVFLYPLFALSEVKIVKMMEEDNQFSVESSFSNTDKPNKYWTALGYFAVKLLRSIVTTGIFVGLIFLFKELGFQIDILLEFEKEYVTFIFTLITAIVGLIVLVRQNLLMAPIFYIIATENTSMSQAYSKGIEVMKKRGKTKLLLIQIISLIRAAFYIGFFVGFLMIGKEYLETELLVSLTVIFILMLIFILPKIWLAYKVSSITHFKQLVDDYNNENIEITEETYIERQVKESREKLDILFRADEPDSNL
;
A
#
# COMPACT_ATOMS: atom_id res chain seq x y z
N MET A 1 3.46 -19.01 -8.24
CA MET A 1 4.83 -18.70 -8.75
C MET A 1 5.26 -17.33 -8.22
N ASN A 2 6.24 -17.28 -7.33
CA ASN A 2 6.71 -16.05 -6.68
C ASN A 2 7.42 -15.16 -7.73
N LYS A 3 6.78 -14.06 -8.15
CA LYS A 3 7.36 -13.16 -9.16
C LYS A 3 8.47 -12.34 -8.52
N SER A 4 9.58 -12.15 -9.23
CA SER A 4 10.61 -11.20 -8.80
C SER A 4 10.08 -9.76 -8.88
N MET A 5 10.69 -8.84 -8.14
CA MET A 5 10.24 -7.43 -8.08
C MET A 5 10.21 -6.80 -9.49
N PHE A 6 11.25 -7.00 -10.29
CA PHE A 6 11.30 -6.52 -11.67
C PHE A 6 10.21 -7.14 -12.55
N GLN A 7 9.88 -8.41 -12.33
CA GLN A 7 8.78 -9.06 -13.04
C GLN A 7 7.42 -8.45 -12.67
N LEU A 8 7.18 -8.09 -11.40
CA LEU A 8 5.96 -7.42 -10.96
C LEU A 8 5.79 -6.05 -11.62
N ILE A 9 6.87 -5.26 -11.69
CA ILE A 9 6.85 -3.93 -12.32
C ILE A 9 6.67 -4.04 -13.84
N LYS A 10 7.40 -4.95 -14.49
CA LYS A 10 7.25 -5.22 -15.93
C LYS A 10 5.85 -5.71 -16.26
N TYR A 11 5.27 -6.55 -15.40
CA TYR A 11 3.91 -7.03 -15.52
C TYR A 11 2.89 -5.89 -15.43
N GLY A 12 2.96 -5.05 -14.39
CA GLY A 12 2.06 -3.90 -14.24
C GLY A 12 2.09 -2.95 -15.45
N MET A 13 3.28 -2.68 -15.99
CA MET A 13 3.42 -1.89 -17.22
C MET A 13 2.82 -2.57 -18.45
N LYS A 14 3.03 -3.87 -18.60
CA LYS A 14 2.53 -4.65 -19.74
C LYS A 14 1.01 -4.67 -19.74
N GLU A 15 0.39 -4.98 -18.60
CA GLU A 15 -1.07 -5.04 -18.47
C GLU A 15 -1.72 -3.68 -18.65
N THR A 16 -1.13 -2.62 -18.09
CA THR A 16 -1.58 -1.24 -18.32
C THR A 16 -1.53 -0.88 -19.81
N ARG A 17 -0.45 -1.25 -20.50
CA ARG A 17 -0.33 -1.00 -21.94
C ARG A 17 -1.38 -1.79 -22.72
N LYS A 18 -1.64 -3.05 -22.35
CA LYS A 18 -2.65 -3.90 -22.99
C LYS A 18 -4.06 -3.32 -22.82
N ALA A 19 -4.41 -2.88 -21.60
CA ALA A 19 -5.70 -2.27 -21.29
C ALA A 19 -5.97 -1.03 -22.15
N PHE A 20 -4.99 -0.14 -22.30
CA PHE A 20 -5.18 1.10 -23.06
C PHE A 20 -4.91 1.00 -24.55
N LYS A 21 -4.16 -0.01 -25.02
CA LYS A 21 -3.88 -0.18 -26.45
C LYS A 21 -5.11 -0.64 -27.22
N THR A 22 -5.96 -1.45 -26.59
CA THR A 22 -7.08 -2.12 -27.27
C THR A 22 -8.33 -1.25 -27.29
N ASN A 23 -8.51 -0.35 -26.30
CA ASN A 23 -9.71 0.49 -26.20
C ASN A 23 -9.37 1.91 -25.70
N ARG A 24 -9.57 2.93 -26.56
CA ARG A 24 -9.38 4.34 -26.17
C ARG A 24 -10.45 4.81 -25.19
N ALA A 25 -11.68 4.32 -25.30
CA ALA A 25 -12.75 4.66 -24.37
C ALA A 25 -12.41 4.22 -22.94
N SER A 26 -11.84 3.02 -22.80
CA SER A 26 -11.31 2.53 -21.52
C SER A 26 -10.26 3.47 -20.90
N PHE A 27 -9.39 4.08 -21.71
CA PHE A 27 -8.45 5.08 -21.19
C PHE A 27 -9.16 6.32 -20.65
N TYR A 28 -10.15 6.86 -21.38
CA TYR A 28 -10.91 8.03 -20.92
C TYR A 28 -11.75 7.73 -19.68
N SER A 29 -12.42 6.57 -19.61
CA SER A 29 -13.11 6.12 -18.38
C SER A 29 -12.16 6.01 -17.20
N TYR A 30 -10.92 5.55 -17.42
CA TYR A 30 -9.92 5.51 -16.36
C TYR A 30 -9.37 6.89 -16.00
N LEU A 31 -9.23 7.80 -16.96
CA LEU A 31 -8.83 9.18 -16.69
C LEU A 31 -9.87 9.90 -15.83
N THR A 32 -11.15 9.78 -16.18
CA THR A 32 -12.24 10.35 -15.37
C THR A 32 -12.30 9.71 -13.99
N TYR A 33 -12.05 8.40 -13.90
CA TYR A 33 -11.89 7.68 -12.63
C TYR A 33 -10.76 8.27 -11.78
N VAL A 34 -9.56 8.47 -12.34
CA VAL A 34 -8.41 9.03 -11.60
C VAL A 34 -8.69 10.47 -11.14
N LEU A 35 -9.31 11.30 -11.98
CA LEU A 35 -9.72 12.66 -11.59
C LEU A 35 -10.74 12.63 -10.45
N SER A 36 -11.74 11.76 -10.54
CA SER A 36 -12.76 11.58 -9.50
C SER A 36 -12.13 11.04 -8.21
N MET A 37 -11.13 10.15 -8.33
CA MET A 37 -10.38 9.63 -7.20
C MET A 37 -9.61 10.73 -6.49
N ILE A 38 -8.95 11.66 -7.21
CA ILE A 38 -8.24 12.79 -6.60
C ILE A 38 -9.22 13.66 -5.79
N ILE A 39 -10.40 13.96 -6.35
CA ILE A 39 -11.45 14.70 -5.64
C ILE A 39 -11.91 13.89 -4.41
N SER A 40 -12.06 12.58 -4.55
CA SER A 40 -12.48 11.69 -3.46
C SER A 40 -11.47 11.61 -2.31
N MET A 41 -10.18 11.87 -2.55
CA MET A 41 -9.16 11.85 -1.49
C MET A 41 -9.40 12.92 -0.42
N ALA A 42 -10.11 14.00 -0.75
CA ALA A 42 -10.54 15.02 0.21
C ALA A 42 -11.76 14.58 1.04
N SER A 43 -12.46 13.51 0.64
CA SER A 43 -13.69 13.03 1.28
C SER A 43 -13.48 11.72 2.01
N VAL A 44 -13.85 11.70 3.29
CA VAL A 44 -13.74 10.50 4.14
C VAL A 44 -14.64 9.36 3.65
N PHE A 45 -15.78 9.69 3.05
CA PHE A 45 -16.77 8.72 2.61
C PHE A 45 -16.48 8.17 1.20
N LEU A 46 -15.98 9.02 0.30
CA LEU A 46 -15.77 8.60 -1.09
C LEU A 46 -14.48 7.80 -1.26
N TYR A 47 -13.40 8.15 -0.57
CA TYR A 47 -12.10 7.49 -0.77
C TYR A 47 -12.15 5.95 -0.59
N PRO A 48 -12.80 5.39 0.46
CA PRO A 48 -12.91 3.93 0.62
C PRO A 48 -13.60 3.23 -0.56
N LEU A 49 -14.59 3.89 -1.17
CA LEU A 49 -15.28 3.37 -2.35
C LEU A 49 -14.30 3.22 -3.53
N PHE A 50 -13.52 4.27 -3.80
CA PHE A 50 -12.50 4.25 -4.84
C PHE A 50 -11.40 3.22 -4.54
N ALA A 51 -10.91 3.16 -3.30
CA ALA A 51 -9.88 2.20 -2.90
C ALA A 51 -10.32 0.73 -3.12
N LEU A 52 -11.59 0.40 -2.84
CA LEU A 52 -12.16 -0.91 -3.13
C LEU A 52 -12.29 -1.16 -4.63
N SER A 53 -12.73 -0.15 -5.39
CA SER A 53 -12.86 -0.26 -6.85
C SER A 53 -11.50 -0.45 -7.55
N GLU A 54 -10.42 0.17 -7.07
CA GLU A 54 -9.07 -0.04 -7.61
C GLU A 54 -8.64 -1.51 -7.53
N VAL A 55 -8.92 -2.17 -6.41
CA VAL A 55 -8.61 -3.61 -6.23
C VAL A 55 -9.33 -4.45 -7.28
N LYS A 56 -10.59 -4.11 -7.58
CA LYS A 56 -11.40 -4.83 -8.57
C LYS A 56 -10.97 -4.55 -10.00
N ILE A 57 -10.65 -3.31 -10.33
CA ILE A 57 -10.11 -2.97 -11.66
C ILE A 57 -8.90 -3.85 -11.95
N VAL A 58 -7.97 -3.97 -10.99
CA VAL A 58 -6.80 -4.83 -11.17
C VAL A 58 -7.20 -6.31 -11.27
N LYS A 59 -8.14 -6.79 -10.44
CA LYS A 59 -8.60 -8.18 -10.53
C LYS A 59 -9.23 -8.51 -11.88
N MET A 60 -10.11 -7.67 -12.41
CA MET A 60 -10.73 -7.87 -13.72
C MET A 60 -9.68 -7.86 -14.84
N MET A 61 -8.63 -7.04 -14.71
CA MET A 61 -7.50 -7.06 -15.63
C MET A 61 -6.71 -8.37 -15.58
N GLU A 62 -6.48 -8.91 -14.39
CA GLU A 62 -5.70 -10.14 -14.19
C GLU A 62 -6.47 -11.42 -14.52
N GLU A 63 -7.72 -11.52 -14.09
CA GLU A 63 -8.54 -12.74 -14.11
C GLU A 63 -9.36 -12.82 -15.40
N ASP A 64 -10.04 -11.73 -15.77
CA ASP A 64 -10.99 -11.74 -16.90
C ASP A 64 -10.38 -11.17 -18.20
N ASN A 65 -9.16 -10.63 -18.15
CA ASN A 65 -8.57 -9.81 -19.22
C ASN A 65 -9.48 -8.66 -19.68
N GLN A 66 -10.40 -8.23 -18.82
CA GLN A 66 -11.36 -7.17 -19.09
C GLN A 66 -10.97 -5.90 -18.34
N PHE A 67 -11.19 -4.76 -18.98
CA PHE A 67 -11.00 -3.46 -18.37
C PHE A 67 -12.29 -2.66 -18.49
N SER A 68 -13.05 -2.59 -17.39
CA SER A 68 -14.19 -1.69 -17.22
C SER A 68 -14.10 -1.04 -15.86
N VAL A 69 -14.26 0.28 -15.85
CA VAL A 69 -14.30 1.08 -14.63
C VAL A 69 -15.70 1.01 -14.03
N GLU A 70 -16.71 0.97 -14.88
CA GLU A 70 -18.13 0.99 -14.53
C GLU A 70 -18.52 -0.27 -13.74
N SER A 71 -18.07 -1.44 -14.20
CA SER A 71 -18.29 -2.71 -13.50
C SER A 71 -17.52 -2.82 -12.18
N SER A 72 -16.49 -1.99 -11.94
CA SER A 72 -15.72 -2.05 -10.69
C SER A 72 -16.52 -1.57 -9.48
N PHE A 73 -17.56 -0.75 -9.70
CA PHE A 73 -18.43 -0.24 -8.64
C PHE A 73 -19.60 -1.17 -8.31
N SER A 74 -20.10 -1.97 -9.26
CA SER A 74 -21.32 -2.79 -9.12
C SER A 74 -21.29 -3.90 -8.06
N ASN A 75 -20.10 -4.25 -7.56
CA ASN A 75 -19.94 -5.23 -6.47
C ASN A 75 -19.42 -4.57 -5.19
N THR A 76 -19.26 -3.24 -5.18
CA THR A 76 -18.99 -2.48 -3.94
C THR A 76 -20.29 -2.31 -3.16
N ASP A 77 -21.39 -2.64 -3.83
CA ASP A 77 -22.77 -2.72 -3.38
C ASP A 77 -23.05 -3.80 -2.33
N LYS A 78 -22.06 -4.61 -1.90
CA LYS A 78 -22.20 -5.36 -0.64
C LYS A 78 -21.94 -4.38 0.51
N PRO A 79 -22.98 -3.87 1.19
CA PRO A 79 -22.85 -2.78 2.15
C PRO A 79 -21.79 -3.10 3.22
N ASN A 80 -21.71 -4.36 3.64
CA ASN A 80 -20.75 -4.81 4.66
C ASN A 80 -19.27 -4.56 4.26
N LYS A 81 -18.90 -4.69 2.98
CA LYS A 81 -17.51 -4.47 2.53
C LYS A 81 -17.17 -2.99 2.53
N TYR A 82 -18.10 -2.15 2.07
CA TYR A 82 -17.94 -0.70 2.11
C TYR A 82 -17.85 -0.19 3.55
N TRP A 83 -18.74 -0.63 4.45
CA TRP A 83 -18.69 -0.23 5.86
C TRP A 83 -17.40 -0.68 6.55
N THR A 84 -16.94 -1.89 6.26
CA THR A 84 -15.64 -2.39 6.75
C THR A 84 -14.48 -1.54 6.25
N ALA A 85 -14.48 -1.16 4.97
CA ALA A 85 -13.47 -0.31 4.36
C ALA A 85 -13.50 1.13 4.92
N LEU A 86 -14.69 1.68 5.16
CA LEU A 86 -14.89 2.99 5.78
C LEU A 86 -14.38 3.01 7.22
N GLY A 87 -14.75 2.00 8.02
CA GLY A 87 -14.26 1.87 9.41
C GLY A 87 -12.73 1.73 9.46
N TYR A 88 -12.15 0.92 8.56
CA TYR A 88 -10.71 0.82 8.43
C TYR A 88 -10.08 2.17 8.05
N PHE A 89 -10.65 2.89 7.09
CA PHE A 89 -10.13 4.18 6.66
C PHE A 89 -10.19 5.21 7.78
N ALA A 90 -11.26 5.24 8.57
CA ALA A 90 -11.35 6.09 9.76
C ALA A 90 -10.25 5.78 10.78
N VAL A 91 -9.98 4.50 11.07
CA VAL A 91 -8.88 4.11 11.96
C VAL A 91 -7.52 4.46 11.37
N LYS A 92 -7.33 4.28 10.07
CA LYS A 92 -6.10 4.67 9.37
C LYS A 92 -5.86 6.17 9.49
N LEU A 93 -6.88 7.00 9.27
CA LEU A 93 -6.79 8.46 9.41
C LEU A 93 -6.50 8.85 10.86
N LEU A 94 -7.24 8.32 11.82
CA LEU A 94 -7.05 8.63 13.24
C LEU A 94 -5.62 8.29 13.69
N ARG A 95 -5.11 7.11 13.30
CA ARG A 95 -3.73 6.72 13.56
C ARG A 95 -2.72 7.66 12.89
N SER A 96 -2.98 8.09 11.65
CA SER A 96 -2.11 9.02 10.93
C SER A 96 -2.06 10.38 11.63
N ILE A 97 -3.20 10.90 12.09
CA ILE A 97 -3.29 12.16 12.84
C ILE A 97 -2.53 12.05 14.16
N VAL A 98 -2.77 11.00 14.95
CA VAL A 98 -2.07 10.78 16.23
C VAL A 98 -0.57 10.65 16.01
N THR A 99 -0.14 9.85 15.04
CA THR A 99 1.28 9.66 14.73
C THR A 99 1.93 10.99 14.30
N THR A 100 1.26 11.76 13.43
CA THR A 100 1.77 13.06 12.97
C THR A 100 1.85 14.05 14.13
N GLY A 101 0.82 14.11 14.99
CA GLY A 101 0.81 14.98 16.17
C GLY A 101 1.94 14.67 17.15
N ILE A 102 2.22 13.39 17.41
CA ILE A 102 3.37 12.97 18.21
C ILE A 102 4.68 13.46 17.58
N PHE A 103 4.86 13.32 16.26
CA PHE A 103 6.08 13.78 15.60
C PHE A 103 6.23 15.29 15.59
N VAL A 104 5.15 16.05 15.40
CA VAL A 104 5.20 17.51 15.51
C VAL A 104 5.62 17.93 16.92
N GLY A 105 5.08 17.28 17.96
CA GLY A 105 5.50 17.50 19.34
C GLY A 105 6.98 17.15 19.58
N LEU A 106 7.45 16.02 19.06
CA LEU A 106 8.86 15.63 19.14
C LEU A 106 9.77 16.60 18.40
N ILE A 107 9.38 17.08 17.21
CA ILE A 107 10.14 18.09 16.46
C ILE A 107 10.29 19.36 17.30
N PHE A 108 9.20 19.82 17.93
CA PHE A 108 9.25 20.98 18.80
C PHE A 108 10.19 20.77 19.99
N LEU A 109 10.11 19.63 20.67
CA LEU A 109 10.99 19.29 21.79
C LEU A 109 12.47 19.20 21.37
N PHE A 110 12.77 18.53 20.27
CA PHE A 110 14.14 18.38 19.77
C PHE A 110 14.71 19.69 19.23
N LYS A 111 13.87 20.55 18.64
CA LYS A 111 14.25 21.90 18.23
C LYS A 111 14.62 22.73 19.46
N GLU A 112 13.79 22.70 20.50
CA GLU A 112 14.04 23.44 21.75
C GLU A 112 15.33 22.95 22.45
N LEU A 113 15.54 21.63 22.52
CA LEU A 113 16.80 21.07 23.04
C LEU A 113 18.02 21.51 22.22
N GLY A 114 17.91 21.48 20.89
CA GLY A 114 18.98 21.95 20.00
C GLY A 114 19.29 23.43 20.21
N PHE A 115 18.26 24.25 20.41
CA PHE A 115 18.41 25.69 20.67
C PHE A 115 19.10 25.97 22.00
N GLN A 116 18.74 25.24 23.06
CA GLN A 116 19.41 25.35 24.36
C GLN A 116 20.89 24.94 24.28
N ILE A 117 21.21 23.91 23.49
CA ILE A 117 22.60 23.49 23.26
C ILE A 117 23.37 24.54 22.44
N ASP A 118 22.76 25.10 21.40
CA ASP A 118 23.38 26.17 20.59
C ASP A 118 23.73 27.39 21.45
N ILE A 119 22.84 27.78 22.37
CA ILE A 119 23.11 28.86 23.34
C ILE A 119 24.30 28.50 24.25
N LEU A 120 24.32 27.27 24.79
CA LEU A 120 25.38 26.83 25.71
C LEU A 120 26.76 26.70 25.05
N LEU A 121 26.80 26.43 23.74
CA LEU A 121 28.03 26.25 22.96
C LEU A 121 28.43 27.49 22.16
N GLU A 122 27.69 28.60 22.28
CA GLU A 122 27.91 29.86 21.57
C GLU A 122 27.97 29.69 20.03
N PHE A 123 27.19 28.75 19.48
CA PHE A 123 27.11 28.59 18.04
C PHE A 123 26.23 29.67 17.40
N GLU A 124 26.82 30.59 16.63
CA GLU A 124 26.12 31.74 16.01
C GLU A 124 25.10 31.38 14.91
N LYS A 125 25.00 30.12 14.48
CA LYS A 125 24.30 29.74 13.23
C LYS A 125 23.23 28.65 13.38
N GLU A 126 22.74 28.40 14.60
CA GLU A 126 21.66 27.43 14.88
C GLU A 126 21.93 26.01 14.30
N TYR A 127 23.21 25.64 14.15
CA TYR A 127 23.59 24.41 13.47
C TYR A 127 23.09 23.18 14.23
N VAL A 128 23.16 23.20 15.57
CA VAL A 128 22.71 22.06 16.38
C VAL A 128 21.18 21.97 16.33
N THR A 129 20.49 23.10 16.42
CA THR A 129 19.02 23.18 16.25
C THR A 129 18.56 22.59 14.92
N PHE A 130 19.24 22.95 13.82
CA PHE A 130 18.92 22.42 12.49
C PHE A 130 19.15 20.91 12.42
N ILE A 131 20.29 20.41 12.93
CA ILE A 131 20.63 18.97 12.91
C ILE A 131 19.57 18.16 13.67
N PHE A 132 19.20 18.59 14.88
CA PHE A 132 18.19 17.90 15.71
C PHE A 132 16.80 17.90 15.06
N THR A 133 16.43 19.02 14.43
CA THR A 133 15.18 19.14 13.68
C THR A 133 15.16 18.20 12.48
N LEU A 134 16.26 18.19 11.70
CA LEU A 134 16.39 17.36 10.51
C LEU A 134 16.34 15.86 10.83
N ILE A 135 17.08 15.42 11.86
CA ILE A 135 17.08 14.02 12.30
C ILE A 135 15.66 13.60 12.71
N THR A 136 14.98 14.41 13.52
CA THR A 136 13.62 14.10 13.96
C THR A 136 12.64 14.05 12.80
N ALA A 137 12.75 14.95 11.83
CA ALA A 137 11.94 14.94 10.61
C ALA A 137 12.16 13.68 9.76
N ILE A 138 13.43 13.26 9.57
CA ILE A 138 13.77 12.04 8.83
C ILE A 138 13.19 10.80 9.53
N VAL A 139 13.36 10.69 10.85
CA VAL A 139 12.80 9.58 11.63
C VAL A 139 11.26 9.56 11.54
N GLY A 140 10.63 10.73 11.64
CA GLY A 140 9.18 10.87 11.47
C GLY A 140 8.70 10.38 10.10
N LEU A 141 9.39 10.78 9.03
CA LEU A 141 9.09 10.34 7.67
C LEU A 141 9.21 8.82 7.53
N ILE A 142 10.29 8.21 8.05
CA ILE A 142 10.49 6.75 8.01
C ILE A 142 9.34 6.02 8.71
N VAL A 143 8.90 6.51 9.87
CA VAL A 143 7.80 5.89 10.63
C VAL A 143 6.47 6.02 9.87
N LEU A 144 6.18 7.20 9.29
CA LEU A 144 4.98 7.41 8.48
C LEU A 144 4.94 6.49 7.25
N VAL A 145 6.07 6.36 6.55
CA VAL A 145 6.20 5.43 5.41
C VAL A 145 6.00 3.98 5.87
N ARG A 146 6.65 3.57 6.96
CA ARG A 146 6.52 2.21 7.51
C ARG A 146 5.08 1.88 7.90
N GLN A 147 4.36 2.81 8.54
CA GLN A 147 2.97 2.60 8.90
C GLN A 147 2.09 2.44 7.66
N ASN A 148 2.25 3.29 6.65
CA ASN A 148 1.51 3.19 5.40
C ASN A 148 1.77 1.87 4.66
N LEU A 149 3.03 1.39 4.64
CA LEU A 149 3.38 0.11 4.05
C LEU A 149 2.71 -1.07 4.77
N LEU A 150 2.78 -1.10 6.11
CA LEU A 150 2.17 -2.19 6.91
C LEU A 150 0.67 -2.32 6.69
N MET A 151 0.00 -1.21 6.40
CA MET A 151 -1.43 -1.16 6.22
C MET A 151 -1.89 -1.33 4.76
N ALA A 152 -0.96 -1.37 3.81
CA ALA A 152 -1.28 -1.34 2.39
C ALA A 152 -2.20 -2.48 1.89
N PRO A 153 -2.05 -3.76 2.30
CA PRO A 153 -2.88 -4.83 1.76
C PRO A 153 -4.28 -4.92 2.38
N ILE A 154 -4.61 -4.10 3.38
CA ILE A 154 -5.87 -4.24 4.12
C ILE A 154 -7.08 -4.00 3.21
N PHE A 155 -7.04 -3.00 2.31
CA PHE A 155 -8.10 -2.81 1.31
C PHE A 155 -8.22 -4.00 0.35
N TYR A 156 -7.09 -4.65 0.01
CA TYR A 156 -7.12 -5.87 -0.79
C TYR A 156 -7.87 -6.97 -0.05
N ILE A 157 -7.50 -7.25 1.21
CA ILE A 157 -8.13 -8.28 2.04
C ILE A 157 -9.64 -8.02 2.21
N ILE A 158 -10.05 -6.78 2.48
CA ILE A 158 -11.48 -6.41 2.61
C ILE A 158 -12.23 -6.60 1.27
N ALA A 159 -11.58 -6.29 0.15
CA ALA A 159 -12.19 -6.47 -1.16
C ALA A 159 -12.33 -7.96 -1.52
N THR A 160 -11.34 -8.79 -1.16
CA THR A 160 -11.25 -10.20 -1.56
C THR A 160 -11.97 -11.16 -0.62
N GLU A 161 -11.87 -10.93 0.68
CA GLU A 161 -12.38 -11.80 1.72
C GLU A 161 -13.61 -11.18 2.38
N ASN A 162 -14.52 -12.02 2.92
CA ASN A 162 -15.65 -11.54 3.73
C ASN A 162 -15.25 -11.52 5.20
N THR A 163 -14.25 -10.70 5.55
CA THR A 163 -13.69 -10.61 6.90
C THR A 163 -14.13 -9.34 7.61
N SER A 164 -14.16 -9.39 8.95
CA SER A 164 -14.38 -8.19 9.75
C SER A 164 -13.17 -7.25 9.67
N MET A 165 -13.38 -5.98 9.99
CA MET A 165 -12.32 -4.96 9.99
C MET A 165 -11.12 -5.39 10.84
N SER A 166 -11.37 -5.96 12.03
CA SER A 166 -10.32 -6.42 12.94
C SER A 166 -9.50 -7.56 12.35
N GLN A 167 -10.16 -8.55 11.73
CA GLN A 167 -9.49 -9.67 11.07
C GLN A 167 -8.66 -9.18 9.88
N ALA A 168 -9.23 -8.33 9.02
CA ALA A 168 -8.52 -7.78 7.88
C ALA A 168 -7.29 -6.95 8.30
N TYR A 169 -7.43 -6.17 9.38
CA TYR A 169 -6.34 -5.39 9.96
C TYR A 169 -5.22 -6.27 10.51
N SER A 170 -5.57 -7.27 11.34
CA SER A 170 -4.61 -8.20 11.93
C SER A 170 -3.85 -8.99 10.85
N LYS A 171 -4.61 -9.61 9.94
CA LYS A 171 -4.08 -10.38 8.81
C LYS A 171 -3.19 -9.52 7.92
N GLY A 172 -3.64 -8.32 7.54
CA GLY A 172 -2.86 -7.42 6.68
C GLY A 172 -1.52 -7.03 7.29
N ILE A 173 -1.49 -6.74 8.60
CA ILE A 173 -0.24 -6.44 9.30
C ILE A 173 0.67 -7.65 9.36
N GLU A 174 0.13 -8.84 9.65
CA GLU A 174 0.93 -10.06 9.76
C GLU A 174 1.56 -10.45 8.42
N VAL A 175 0.76 -10.43 7.35
CA VAL A 175 1.18 -10.65 5.97
C VAL A 175 2.33 -9.70 5.59
N MET A 176 2.19 -8.40 5.89
CA MET A 176 3.27 -7.43 5.63
C MET A 176 4.48 -7.61 6.54
N LYS A 177 4.29 -8.01 7.81
CA LYS A 177 5.39 -8.23 8.76
C LYS A 177 6.32 -9.34 8.29
N LYS A 178 5.78 -10.45 7.77
CA LYS A 178 6.56 -11.60 7.34
C LYS A 178 7.50 -11.28 6.17
N ARG A 179 6.98 -10.86 4.99
CA ARG A 179 7.81 -10.77 3.75
C ARG A 179 7.46 -9.67 2.74
N GLY A 180 6.52 -8.77 3.02
CA GLY A 180 5.96 -7.84 2.01
C GLY A 180 6.59 -6.45 1.89
N LYS A 181 7.24 -5.92 2.95
CA LYS A 181 7.55 -4.47 3.04
C LYS A 181 8.55 -4.00 1.99
N THR A 182 9.66 -4.72 1.83
CA THR A 182 10.77 -4.29 0.97
C THR A 182 10.36 -4.27 -0.50
N LYS A 183 9.67 -5.31 -0.97
CA LYS A 183 9.18 -5.38 -2.35
C LYS A 183 8.17 -4.25 -2.63
N LEU A 184 7.23 -4.01 -1.71
CA LEU A 184 6.26 -2.92 -1.86
C LEU A 184 6.92 -1.54 -1.86
N LEU A 185 7.88 -1.30 -0.95
CA LEU A 185 8.63 -0.05 -0.88
C LEU A 185 9.38 0.21 -2.19
N LEU A 186 10.02 -0.82 -2.76
CA LEU A 186 10.72 -0.70 -4.04
C LEU A 186 9.78 -0.40 -5.21
N ILE A 187 8.61 -1.06 -5.26
CA ILE A 187 7.56 -0.75 -6.25
C ILE A 187 7.12 0.72 -6.13
N GLN A 188 6.92 1.21 -4.91
CA GLN A 188 6.59 2.61 -4.63
C GLN A 188 7.70 3.57 -5.09
N ILE A 189 8.96 3.32 -4.68
CA ILE A 189 10.10 4.16 -5.06
C ILE A 189 10.26 4.23 -6.58
N ILE A 190 10.19 3.11 -7.28
CA ILE A 190 10.35 3.10 -8.74
C ILE A 190 9.20 3.86 -9.42
N SER A 191 7.97 3.72 -8.92
CA SER A 191 6.85 4.51 -9.44
C SER A 191 7.03 6.01 -9.17
N LEU A 192 7.51 6.39 -7.99
CA LEU A 192 7.79 7.77 -7.62
C LEU A 192 8.92 8.37 -8.44
N ILE A 193 10.03 7.65 -8.65
CA ILE A 193 11.14 8.10 -9.51
C ILE A 193 10.63 8.37 -10.92
N ARG A 194 9.77 7.50 -11.47
CA ARG A 194 9.19 7.71 -12.80
C ARG A 194 8.30 8.95 -12.83
N ALA A 195 7.41 9.12 -11.86
CA ALA A 195 6.56 10.30 -11.79
C ALA A 195 7.39 11.58 -11.63
N ALA A 196 8.38 11.56 -10.74
CA ALA A 196 9.31 12.66 -10.49
C ALA A 196 10.15 13.00 -11.72
N PHE A 197 10.53 12.01 -12.54
CA PHE A 197 11.23 12.26 -13.80
C PHE A 197 10.37 13.09 -14.77
N TYR A 198 9.09 12.73 -14.97
CA TYR A 198 8.20 13.50 -15.86
C TYR A 198 7.89 14.90 -15.32
N ILE A 199 7.62 15.01 -14.02
CA ILE A 199 7.34 16.30 -13.37
C ILE A 199 8.60 17.17 -13.37
N GLY A 200 9.76 16.59 -13.04
CA GLY A 200 11.04 17.28 -13.02
C GLY A 200 11.46 17.76 -14.41
N PHE A 201 11.24 16.95 -15.44
CA PHE A 201 11.44 17.36 -16.83
C PHE A 201 10.55 18.55 -17.20
N PHE A 202 9.28 18.54 -16.78
CA PHE A 202 8.36 19.66 -17.00
C PHE A 202 8.79 20.93 -16.25
N VAL A 203 9.14 20.83 -14.97
CA VAL A 203 9.61 21.98 -14.17
C VAL A 203 10.90 22.55 -14.74
N GLY A 204 11.87 21.69 -15.10
CA GLY A 204 13.11 22.12 -15.74
C GLY A 204 12.86 22.80 -17.08
N PHE A 205 11.94 22.27 -17.89
CA PHE A 205 11.49 22.90 -19.13
C PHE A 205 10.90 24.30 -18.87
N LEU A 206 10.06 24.47 -17.84
CA LEU A 206 9.51 25.79 -17.48
C LEU A 206 10.58 26.78 -17.01
N MET A 207 11.54 26.33 -16.20
CA MET A 207 12.61 27.19 -15.68
C MET A 207 13.51 27.71 -16.80
N ILE A 208 13.95 26.81 -17.69
CA ILE A 208 14.76 27.18 -18.86
C ILE A 208 13.91 27.99 -19.85
N GLY A 209 12.70 27.52 -20.15
CA GLY A 209 11.81 28.16 -21.11
C GLY A 209 11.46 29.60 -20.75
N LYS A 210 11.34 29.92 -19.46
CA LYS A 210 11.11 31.30 -18.99
C LYS A 210 12.23 32.27 -19.37
N GLU A 211 13.47 31.80 -19.45
CA GLU A 211 14.64 32.62 -19.76
C GLU A 211 14.86 32.79 -21.27
N TYR A 212 14.51 31.77 -22.07
CA TYR A 212 14.89 31.70 -23.49
C TYR A 212 13.73 31.76 -24.50
N LEU A 213 12.47 31.64 -24.05
CA LEU A 213 11.31 31.60 -24.94
C LEU A 213 10.42 32.83 -24.75
N GLU A 214 9.84 33.31 -25.84
CA GLU A 214 8.77 34.30 -25.79
C GLU A 214 7.57 33.77 -25.00
N THR A 215 6.89 34.66 -24.28
CA THR A 215 5.83 34.29 -23.34
C THR A 215 4.70 33.49 -24.00
N GLU A 216 4.29 33.86 -25.22
CA GLU A 216 3.22 33.17 -25.94
C GLU A 216 3.60 31.73 -26.31
N LEU A 217 4.84 31.53 -26.75
CA LEU A 217 5.39 30.22 -27.12
C LEU A 217 5.60 29.35 -25.88
N LEU A 218 6.06 29.95 -24.77
CA LEU A 218 6.18 29.27 -23.48
C LEU A 218 4.82 28.77 -22.97
N VAL A 219 3.78 29.62 -23.02
CA VAL A 219 2.42 29.25 -22.62
C VAL A 219 1.90 28.10 -23.49
N SER A 220 2.07 28.19 -24.81
CA SER A 220 1.63 27.16 -25.76
C SER A 220 2.29 25.81 -25.48
N LEU A 221 3.61 25.78 -25.27
CA LEU A 221 4.33 24.56 -24.93
C LEU A 221 3.96 24.03 -23.54
N THR A 222 3.71 24.92 -22.57
CA THR A 222 3.25 24.55 -21.23
C THR A 222 1.92 23.79 -21.29
N VAL A 223 0.96 24.26 -22.10
CA VAL A 223 -0.33 23.59 -22.29
C VAL A 223 -0.13 22.20 -22.90
N ILE A 224 0.73 22.07 -23.92
CA ILE A 224 1.05 20.76 -24.53
C ILE A 224 1.64 19.80 -23.49
N PHE A 225 2.56 20.28 -22.65
CA PHE A 225 3.16 19.47 -21.60
C PHE A 225 2.16 19.05 -20.53
N ILE A 226 1.28 19.95 -20.09
CA ILE A 226 0.23 19.63 -19.13
C ILE A 226 -0.67 18.53 -19.71
N LEU A 227 -1.06 18.65 -20.98
CA LEU A 227 -1.83 17.61 -21.66
C LEU A 227 -1.05 16.29 -21.66
N MET A 228 0.25 16.28 -22.00
CA MET A 228 1.07 15.07 -21.94
C MET A 228 1.10 14.45 -20.53
N LEU A 229 1.23 15.24 -19.48
CA LEU A 229 1.20 14.77 -18.09
C LEU A 229 -0.14 14.12 -17.73
N ILE A 230 -1.26 14.73 -18.15
CA ILE A 230 -2.61 14.17 -17.97
C ILE A 230 -2.73 12.80 -18.65
N PHE A 231 -2.04 12.57 -19.78
CA PHE A 231 -2.06 11.27 -20.46
C PHE A 231 -1.07 10.23 -19.90
N ILE A 232 0.04 10.67 -19.29
CA ILE A 232 1.12 9.79 -18.80
C ILE A 232 0.88 9.36 -17.35
N LEU A 233 0.49 10.28 -16.47
CA LEU A 233 0.35 10.01 -15.03
C LEU A 233 -0.66 8.90 -14.69
N PRO A 234 -1.86 8.84 -15.30
CA PRO A 234 -2.79 7.73 -15.06
C PRO A 234 -2.20 6.37 -15.43
N LYS A 235 -1.34 6.30 -16.46
CA LYS A 235 -0.68 5.04 -16.85
C LYS A 235 0.34 4.60 -15.81
N ILE A 236 1.11 5.54 -15.26
CA ILE A 236 2.06 5.24 -14.19
C ILE A 236 1.31 4.79 -12.94
N TRP A 237 0.22 5.48 -12.61
CA TRP A 237 -0.63 5.14 -11.47
C TRP A 237 -1.24 3.74 -11.61
N LEU A 238 -1.84 3.41 -12.75
CA LEU A 238 -2.41 2.08 -12.99
C LEU A 238 -1.33 0.99 -12.92
N ALA A 239 -0.16 1.22 -13.52
CA ALA A 239 0.93 0.26 -13.47
C ALA A 239 1.39 -0.01 -12.04
N TYR A 240 1.50 1.03 -11.21
CA TYR A 240 1.78 0.91 -9.78
C TYR A 240 0.72 0.10 -9.04
N LYS A 241 -0.56 0.37 -9.31
CA LYS A 241 -1.69 -0.33 -8.66
C LYS A 241 -1.74 -1.79 -9.04
N VAL A 242 -1.58 -2.11 -10.33
CA VAL A 242 -1.49 -3.50 -10.80
C VAL A 242 -0.35 -4.20 -10.07
N SER A 243 0.88 -3.68 -10.15
CA SER A 243 2.05 -4.30 -9.51
C SER A 243 1.88 -4.51 -7.99
N SER A 244 1.27 -3.55 -7.30
CA SER A 244 1.06 -3.62 -5.85
C SER A 244 -0.01 -4.65 -5.48
N ILE A 245 -1.14 -4.67 -6.19
CA ILE A 245 -2.24 -5.59 -5.92
C ILE A 245 -1.87 -7.03 -6.33
N THR A 246 -1.15 -7.24 -7.43
CA THR A 246 -0.57 -8.55 -7.78
C THR A 246 0.33 -9.05 -6.64
N HIS A 247 1.13 -8.16 -6.05
CA HIS A 247 1.99 -8.51 -4.95
C HIS A 247 1.20 -8.86 -3.67
N PHE A 248 0.13 -8.12 -3.37
CA PHE A 248 -0.75 -8.44 -2.25
C PHE A 248 -1.44 -9.78 -2.42
N LYS A 249 -1.90 -10.11 -3.63
CA LYS A 249 -2.45 -11.42 -3.96
C LYS A 249 -1.47 -12.54 -3.61
N GLN A 250 -0.24 -12.45 -4.12
CA GLN A 250 0.82 -13.42 -3.81
C GLN A 250 1.07 -13.55 -2.31
N LEU A 251 1.17 -12.44 -1.58
CA LEU A 251 1.44 -12.47 -0.14
C LEU A 251 0.29 -13.08 0.67
N VAL A 252 -0.95 -12.79 0.30
CA VAL A 252 -2.14 -13.33 0.98
C VAL A 252 -2.32 -14.81 0.66
N ASP A 253 -2.10 -15.22 -0.59
CA ASP A 253 -2.17 -16.63 -1.00
C ASP A 253 -1.09 -17.46 -0.29
N ASP A 254 0.16 -16.97 -0.25
CA ASP A 254 1.26 -17.62 0.47
C ASP A 254 0.95 -17.76 1.98
N TYR A 255 0.40 -16.71 2.60
CA TYR A 255 0.01 -16.74 4.02
C TYR A 255 -1.13 -17.72 4.31
N ASN A 256 -2.12 -17.82 3.41
CA ASN A 256 -3.21 -18.77 3.58
C ASN A 256 -2.72 -20.21 3.47
N ASN A 257 -1.82 -20.50 2.51
CA ASN A 257 -1.24 -21.84 2.35
C ASN A 257 -0.38 -22.25 3.56
N GLU A 258 0.47 -21.36 4.07
CA GLU A 258 1.27 -21.61 5.29
C GLU A 258 0.37 -21.97 6.49
N ASN A 259 -0.74 -21.25 6.68
CA ASN A 259 -1.64 -21.51 7.81
C ASN A 259 -2.44 -22.81 7.66
N ILE A 260 -2.74 -23.24 6.43
CA ILE A 260 -3.37 -24.54 6.18
C ILE A 260 -2.39 -25.66 6.56
N GLU A 261 -1.14 -25.58 6.10
CA GLU A 261 -0.09 -26.57 6.43
C GLU A 261 0.12 -26.68 7.96
N ILE A 262 0.22 -25.55 8.67
CA ILE A 262 0.36 -25.54 10.14
C ILE A 262 -0.87 -26.17 10.82
N THR A 263 -2.07 -25.91 10.31
CA THR A 263 -3.31 -26.46 10.89
C THR A 263 -3.37 -27.98 10.72
N GLU A 264 -2.95 -28.49 9.56
CA GLU A 264 -2.88 -29.93 9.27
C GLU A 264 -1.81 -30.62 10.13
N GLU A 265 -0.60 -30.05 10.22
CA GLU A 265 0.46 -30.59 11.10
C GLU A 265 0.01 -30.62 12.56
N THR A 266 -0.58 -29.54 13.06
CA THR A 266 -1.07 -29.46 14.46
C THR A 266 -2.18 -30.48 14.72
N TYR A 267 -3.06 -30.71 13.73
CA TYR A 267 -4.11 -31.72 13.83
C TYR A 267 -3.55 -33.14 13.87
N ILE A 268 -2.57 -33.44 13.02
CA ILE A 268 -1.88 -34.74 12.99
C ILE A 268 -1.15 -34.98 14.32
N GLU A 269 -0.42 -33.99 14.83
CA GLU A 269 0.26 -34.12 16.13
C GLU A 269 -0.72 -34.40 17.28
N ARG A 270 -1.89 -33.75 17.30
CA ARG A 270 -2.93 -34.04 18.29
C ARG A 270 -3.47 -35.46 18.16
N GLN A 271 -3.77 -35.93 16.95
CA GLN A 271 -4.26 -37.30 16.73
C GLN A 271 -3.23 -38.36 17.12
N VAL A 272 -1.95 -38.13 16.83
CA VAL A 272 -0.85 -39.01 17.23
C VAL A 272 -0.71 -39.05 18.76
N LYS A 273 -0.81 -37.89 19.41
CA LYS A 273 -0.75 -37.80 20.88
C LYS A 273 -1.93 -38.53 21.55
N GLU A 274 -3.15 -38.31 21.09
CA GLU A 274 -4.34 -39.00 21.61
C GLU A 274 -4.27 -40.52 21.40
N SER A 275 -3.71 -40.95 20.26
CA SER A 275 -3.54 -42.37 19.95
C SER A 275 -2.48 -43.02 20.86
N ARG A 276 -1.38 -42.31 21.17
CA ARG A 276 -0.38 -42.76 22.15
C ARG A 276 -0.95 -42.85 23.56
N GLU A 277 -1.70 -41.85 24.01
CA GLU A 277 -2.34 -41.87 25.33
C GLU A 277 -3.35 -43.02 25.45
N LYS A 278 -4.13 -43.31 24.41
CA LYS A 278 -5.04 -44.48 24.39
C LYS A 278 -4.30 -45.82 24.43
N LEU A 279 -3.17 -45.94 23.72
CA LEU A 279 -2.32 -47.13 23.77
C LEU A 279 -1.73 -47.33 25.16
N ASP A 280 -1.20 -46.28 25.79
CA ASP A 280 -0.63 -46.37 27.14
C ASP A 280 -1.66 -46.81 28.19
N ILE A 281 -2.93 -46.40 28.04
CA ILE A 281 -4.02 -46.86 28.92
C ILE A 281 -4.32 -48.34 28.70
N LEU A 282 -4.35 -48.81 27.44
CA LEU A 282 -4.57 -50.22 27.12
C LEU A 282 -3.44 -51.10 27.66
N PHE A 283 -2.19 -50.68 27.55
CA PHE A 283 -1.04 -51.46 28.05
C PHE A 283 -0.92 -51.44 29.59
N ARG A 284 -1.43 -50.40 30.28
CA ARG A 284 -1.52 -50.39 31.75
C ARG A 284 -2.65 -51.24 32.31
N ALA A 285 -3.70 -51.49 31.55
CA ALA A 285 -4.82 -52.33 31.98
C ALA A 285 -4.48 -53.84 32.00
N ASP A 286 -3.41 -54.23 31.31
CA ASP A 286 -2.92 -55.61 31.24
C ASP A 286 -1.79 -55.92 32.26
N GLU A 287 -1.42 -54.97 33.14
CA GLU A 287 -0.57 -55.31 34.29
C GLU A 287 -1.44 -55.98 35.37
N PRO A 288 -1.33 -57.30 35.59
CA PRO A 288 -2.04 -57.95 36.69
C PRO A 288 -1.53 -57.36 38.00
N ASP A 289 -2.45 -56.95 38.88
CA ASP A 289 -2.14 -56.55 40.25
C ASP A 289 -1.30 -57.65 40.91
N SER A 290 0.01 -57.43 40.99
CA SER A 290 0.95 -58.37 41.62
C SER A 290 0.92 -58.28 43.15
N ASN A 291 -0.14 -57.71 43.71
CA ASN A 291 -0.37 -57.50 45.14
C ASN A 291 -1.76 -58.02 45.56
N LEU A 292 -2.04 -59.28 45.22
CA LEU A 292 -3.08 -60.10 45.85
C LEU A 292 -2.55 -61.51 46.10
#